data_AF-A0A540M4H1-F1
#
_entry.id   AF-A0A540M4H1-F1
#
_cell.length_a   1.000
_cell.length_b   1.000
_cell.length_c   1.000
_cell.angle_alpha   90.00
_cell.angle_beta   90.00
_cell.angle_gamma   90.00
#
_symmetry.space_group_name_H-M   'P 1'
#
loop_
_entity.id
_entity.type
_entity.pdbx_description
1 polymer ?
#
loop_
_entity_poly.entity_id
_entity_poly.type
_entity_poly.pdbx_seq_one_letter_code
_entity_poly.pdbx_strand_id
1 'polypeptide(L)'
;MLLGHDDKYLPDSGMQVTIAFNHFGVALVQRMPRCRRGYIHVVNNDFTRWEMYAIGGSGNPTINSQGNRYTAPQDQNAKEVTKRVDTNEGDWSDWNWRTEGDIMVNGAFFVPSGAGMSTQYAKASSIEPKSVALIERITANAGVFGDPRESSRVTSPDDGTITDGGSTTSGSGGSNGKGNDDDYFGMIFGNGAGPSSSSSSNTIFLSLLIIFILYVTTNHGGALLSLPLLLTLL
;
A
#
# COMPACT_ATOMS: atom_id res chain seq x y z
N MET A 1 -2.55 8.98 13.63
CA MET A 1 -2.97 7.61 14.01
C MET A 1 -1.82 6.90 14.74
N LEU A 2 -2.03 6.45 15.98
CA LEU A 2 -1.01 5.74 16.76
C LEU A 2 -1.49 4.30 17.05
N LEU A 3 -0.69 3.31 16.66
CA LEU A 3 -0.97 1.90 16.87
C LEU A 3 0.09 1.35 17.84
N GLY A 4 -0.31 1.10 19.08
CA GLY A 4 0.58 0.73 20.19
C GLY A 4 1.13 1.96 20.94
N HIS A 5 1.04 1.92 22.27
CA HIS A 5 1.37 3.07 23.13
C HIS A 5 2.83 3.09 23.59
N ASP A 6 3.37 1.92 23.97
CA ASP A 6 4.70 1.76 24.58
C ASP A 6 5.49 0.67 23.84
N ASP A 7 6.74 1.01 23.51
CA ASP A 7 7.70 0.11 22.86
C ASP A 7 7.94 -1.16 23.70
N LYS A 8 7.70 -1.16 25.01
CA LYS A 8 7.89 -2.31 25.92
C LYS A 8 6.62 -3.13 26.16
N TYR A 9 5.47 -2.70 25.67
CA TYR A 9 4.20 -3.39 25.91
C TYR A 9 4.06 -4.63 25.00
N LEU A 10 4.61 -5.76 25.48
CA LEU A 10 4.67 -7.02 24.73
C LEU A 10 3.33 -7.53 24.18
N PRO A 11 2.16 -7.33 24.84
CA PRO A 11 0.88 -7.78 24.28
C PRO A 11 0.57 -7.24 22.88
N ASP A 12 1.06 -6.05 22.51
CA ASP A 12 0.88 -5.48 21.17
C ASP A 12 1.65 -6.25 20.06
N SER A 13 2.51 -7.20 20.42
CA SER A 13 3.22 -8.04 19.43
C SER A 13 2.27 -8.96 18.64
N GLY A 14 1.06 -9.19 19.15
CA GLY A 14 -0.02 -9.91 18.45
C GLY A 14 -0.94 -9.00 17.64
N MET A 15 -0.81 -7.67 17.74
CA MET A 15 -1.67 -6.71 17.06
C MET A 15 -1.56 -6.87 15.54
N GLN A 16 -2.71 -6.92 14.87
CA GLN A 16 -2.81 -6.93 13.41
C GLN A 16 -3.78 -5.84 12.97
N VAL A 17 -3.32 -4.96 12.09
CA VAL A 17 -4.14 -3.83 11.60
C VAL A 17 -4.03 -3.75 10.09
N THR A 18 -5.18 -3.61 9.43
CA THR A 18 -5.26 -3.25 8.02
C THR A 18 -5.72 -1.81 7.88
N ILE A 19 -4.96 -1.01 7.16
CA ILE A 19 -5.30 0.35 6.79
C ILE A 19 -5.51 0.34 5.28
N ALA A 20 -6.77 0.44 4.84
CA ALA A 20 -7.12 0.31 3.44
C ALA A 20 -8.10 1.37 2.96
N PHE A 21 -7.93 1.80 1.70
CA PHE A 21 -8.85 2.70 0.99
C PHE A 21 -9.07 4.06 1.67
N ASN A 22 -8.12 4.51 2.48
CA ASN A 22 -8.17 5.82 3.12
C ASN A 22 -7.58 6.90 2.21
N HIS A 23 -8.09 8.12 2.38
CA HIS A 23 -7.41 9.32 1.91
C HIS A 23 -6.81 10.05 3.11
N PHE A 24 -5.48 10.12 3.13
CA PHE A 24 -4.74 10.93 4.09
C PHE A 24 -4.45 12.30 3.45
N GLY A 25 -5.35 13.24 3.73
CA GLY A 25 -5.42 14.55 3.11
C GLY A 25 -4.53 15.63 3.74
N VAL A 26 -4.89 16.87 3.45
CA VAL A 26 -4.21 18.09 3.93
C VAL A 26 -4.20 18.20 5.46
N ALA A 27 -3.27 19.02 5.96
CA ALA A 27 -3.09 19.33 7.39
C ALA A 27 -2.73 18.13 8.28
N LEU A 28 -2.31 17.01 7.68
CA LEU A 28 -1.74 15.88 8.40
C LEU A 28 -0.23 16.04 8.52
N VAL A 29 0.25 16.20 9.74
CA VAL A 29 1.67 16.40 9.99
C VAL A 29 2.46 15.08 9.90
N GLN A 30 1.94 14.02 10.51
CA GLN A 30 2.61 12.73 10.65
C GLN A 30 1.70 11.59 11.15
N ARG A 31 2.26 10.38 11.26
CA ARG A 31 1.67 9.20 11.93
C ARG A 31 0.46 8.65 11.16
N MET A 32 0.68 8.28 9.91
CA MET A 32 -0.30 7.68 9.01
C MET A 32 0.16 6.31 8.52
N PRO A 33 0.34 5.29 9.40
CA PRO A 33 0.28 5.33 10.86
C PRO A 33 1.65 5.61 11.51
N ARG A 34 1.68 5.75 12.84
CA ARG A 34 2.86 5.41 13.66
C ARG A 34 2.59 4.11 14.41
N CYS A 35 3.45 3.12 14.20
CA CYS A 35 3.27 1.77 14.72
C CYS A 35 4.30 1.40 15.78
N ARG A 36 3.87 0.57 16.74
CA ARG A 36 4.74 -0.13 17.68
C ARG A 36 4.36 -1.57 17.76
N ARG A 37 5.34 -2.45 17.56
CA ARG A 37 5.14 -3.91 17.48
C ARG A 37 4.06 -4.26 16.43
N GLY A 38 3.60 -5.51 16.47
CA GLY A 38 2.50 -5.98 15.63
C GLY A 38 2.80 -6.02 14.13
N TYR A 39 1.75 -6.24 13.36
CA TYR A 39 1.77 -6.44 11.92
C TYR A 39 0.76 -5.50 11.26
N ILE A 40 1.24 -4.66 10.35
CA ILE A 40 0.44 -3.61 9.75
C ILE A 40 0.47 -3.76 8.24
N HIS A 41 -0.72 -3.93 7.67
CA HIS A 41 -0.95 -3.92 6.24
C HIS A 41 -1.47 -2.54 5.83
N VAL A 42 -0.64 -1.76 5.15
CA VAL A 42 -1.02 -0.46 4.58
C VAL A 42 -1.25 -0.66 3.09
N VAL A 43 -2.51 -0.68 2.66
CA VAL A 43 -2.85 -1.11 1.30
C VAL A 43 -3.82 -0.18 0.59
N ASN A 44 -3.51 0.23 -0.63
CA ASN A 44 -4.39 1.06 -1.46
C ASN A 44 -4.94 2.32 -0.76
N ASN A 45 -4.09 3.05 -0.06
CA ASN A 45 -4.41 4.37 0.49
C ASN A 45 -3.77 5.48 -0.36
N ASP A 46 -4.40 6.65 -0.34
CA ASP A 46 -3.90 7.85 -1.01
C ASP A 46 -3.34 8.83 0.02
N PHE A 47 -2.02 9.02 0.03
CA PHE A 47 -1.32 9.92 0.94
C PHE A 47 -0.94 11.20 0.23
N THR A 48 -1.35 12.33 0.79
CA THR A 48 -1.03 13.65 0.26
C THR A 48 -0.43 14.53 1.35
N ARG A 49 0.68 15.19 1.05
CA ARG A 49 1.17 16.38 1.76
C ARG A 49 1.35 16.19 3.28
N TRP A 50 2.14 15.20 3.69
CA TRP A 50 2.66 15.14 5.08
C TRP A 50 3.67 16.26 5.34
N GLU A 51 3.93 16.60 6.59
CA GLU A 51 4.95 17.59 6.95
C GLU A 51 6.25 16.94 7.47
N MET A 52 6.14 15.84 8.25
CA MET A 52 7.32 15.16 8.80
C MET A 52 7.57 13.77 8.19
N TYR A 53 6.55 12.92 8.15
CA TYR A 53 6.60 11.59 7.51
C TYR A 53 5.18 11.04 7.36
N ALA A 54 4.97 10.13 6.42
CA ALA A 54 3.70 9.43 6.32
C ALA A 54 3.63 8.26 7.31
N ILE A 55 4.50 7.26 7.11
CA ILE A 55 4.53 6.03 7.89
C ILE A 55 5.71 6.06 8.85
N GLY A 56 5.50 5.73 10.12
CA GLY A 56 6.61 5.61 11.04
C GLY A 56 6.40 4.54 12.11
N GLY A 57 7.40 4.37 12.95
CA GLY A 57 7.32 3.40 14.02
C GLY A 57 8.54 3.31 14.91
N SER A 58 8.36 2.62 16.02
CA SER A 58 9.38 2.26 17.01
C SER A 58 9.03 0.89 17.60
N GLY A 59 9.96 0.20 18.29
CA GLY A 59 9.66 -1.11 18.88
C GLY A 59 9.34 -2.23 17.87
N ASN A 60 10.05 -2.27 16.74
CA ASN A 60 10.05 -3.36 15.74
C ASN A 60 8.65 -3.79 15.23
N PRO A 61 7.85 -2.88 14.64
CA PRO A 61 6.64 -3.27 13.91
C PRO A 61 7.01 -3.87 12.55
N THR A 62 6.21 -4.84 12.07
CA THR A 62 6.24 -5.27 10.67
C THR A 62 5.28 -4.43 9.85
N ILE A 63 5.77 -3.75 8.82
CA ILE A 63 4.98 -2.88 7.95
C ILE A 63 5.05 -3.38 6.51
N ASN A 64 3.88 -3.76 5.99
CA ASN A 64 3.69 -4.14 4.60
C ASN A 64 2.92 -3.04 3.88
N SER A 65 3.60 -2.25 3.04
CA SER A 65 2.99 -1.22 2.21
C SER A 65 2.76 -1.75 0.80
N GLN A 66 1.52 -1.75 0.31
CA GLN A 66 1.18 -2.25 -1.03
C GLN A 66 0.16 -1.39 -1.80
N GLY A 67 0.45 -1.06 -3.05
CA GLY A 67 -0.50 -0.38 -3.96
C GLY A 67 -1.00 1.00 -3.50
N ASN A 68 -0.28 1.69 -2.62
CA ASN A 68 -0.58 3.03 -2.14
C ASN A 68 0.00 4.10 -3.07
N ARG A 69 -0.55 5.32 -2.99
CA ARG A 69 0.04 6.51 -3.60
C ARG A 69 0.63 7.42 -2.53
N TYR A 70 1.90 7.77 -2.67
CA TYR A 70 2.60 8.71 -1.78
C TYR A 70 2.97 9.98 -2.54
N THR A 71 2.20 11.06 -2.34
CA THR A 71 2.50 12.37 -2.91
C THR A 71 3.19 13.24 -1.87
N ALA A 72 4.52 13.35 -1.98
CA ALA A 72 5.31 14.15 -1.06
C ALA A 72 4.96 15.65 -1.14
N PRO A 73 5.09 16.41 -0.03
CA PRO A 73 5.01 17.87 -0.03
C PRO A 73 6.10 18.52 -0.89
N GLN A 74 6.03 19.84 -1.09
CA GLN A 74 7.06 20.59 -1.81
C GLN A 74 8.38 20.69 -1.04
N ASP A 75 8.34 20.67 0.29
CA ASP A 75 9.53 20.69 1.14
C ASP A 75 10.46 19.50 0.81
N GLN A 76 11.72 19.81 0.53
CA GLN A 76 12.76 18.84 0.20
C GLN A 76 13.18 18.00 1.41
N ASN A 77 12.94 18.48 2.62
CA ASN A 77 13.25 17.74 3.84
C ASN A 77 12.17 16.72 4.21
N ALA A 78 11.05 16.70 3.47
CA ALA A 78 9.89 15.85 3.76
C ALA A 78 9.57 14.89 2.60
N LYS A 79 10.61 14.36 1.93
CA LYS A 79 10.47 13.42 0.81
C LYS A 79 10.42 11.95 1.25
N GLU A 80 11.03 11.62 2.38
CA GLU A 80 10.97 10.26 2.90
C GLU A 80 9.57 9.96 3.45
N VAL A 81 8.96 8.89 2.93
CA VAL A 81 7.67 8.37 3.38
C VAL A 81 7.78 7.79 4.79
N THR A 82 8.89 7.13 5.06
CA THR A 82 9.17 6.35 6.27
C THR A 82 9.89 7.17 7.34
N LYS A 83 9.62 6.87 8.61
CA LYS A 83 10.47 7.35 9.72
C LYS A 83 10.57 6.35 10.86
N ARG A 84 11.79 5.91 11.16
CA ARG A 84 12.10 5.15 12.38
C ARG A 84 12.30 6.16 13.52
N VAL A 85 11.44 6.08 14.52
CA VAL A 85 11.33 7.10 15.57
C VAL A 85 12.13 6.66 16.79
N ASP A 86 12.90 7.57 17.38
CA ASP A 86 13.66 7.35 18.62
C ASP A 86 14.62 6.13 18.58
N THR A 87 15.15 5.79 17.41
CA THR A 87 15.92 4.55 17.18
C THR A 87 17.11 4.81 16.26
N ASN A 88 18.29 4.27 16.57
CA ASN A 88 19.47 4.38 15.71
C ASN A 88 19.41 3.40 14.52
N GLU A 89 20.13 3.70 13.45
CA GLU A 89 20.13 2.88 12.22
C GLU A 89 20.51 1.41 12.43
N GLY A 90 21.49 1.15 13.30
CA GLY A 90 21.85 -0.23 13.67
C GLY A 90 20.72 -1.02 14.33
N ASP A 91 19.83 -0.33 15.06
CA ASP A 91 18.78 -0.98 15.86
C ASP A 91 17.53 -1.32 15.04
N TRP A 92 17.34 -0.69 13.86
CA TRP A 92 16.14 -0.89 13.03
C TRP A 92 16.40 -1.58 11.70
N SER A 93 17.64 -1.78 11.29
CA SER A 93 18.01 -2.41 10.01
C SER A 93 17.32 -3.76 9.76
N ASP A 94 17.09 -4.54 10.83
CA ASP A 94 16.42 -5.85 10.79
C ASP A 94 14.88 -5.79 10.84
N TRP A 95 14.29 -4.60 11.00
CA TRP A 95 12.83 -4.45 11.05
C TRP A 95 12.22 -4.64 9.67
N ASN A 96 11.14 -5.41 9.58
CA ASN A 96 10.54 -5.79 8.30
C ASN A 96 9.60 -4.69 7.77
N TRP A 97 10.15 -3.76 6.99
CA TRP A 97 9.39 -2.70 6.33
C TRP A 97 9.58 -2.83 4.82
N ARG A 98 8.49 -3.05 4.09
CA ARG A 98 8.53 -3.17 2.62
C ARG A 98 7.49 -2.30 1.94
N THR A 99 7.77 -2.03 0.67
CA THR A 99 6.89 -1.37 -0.29
C THR A 99 6.78 -2.25 -1.54
N GLU A 100 5.57 -2.43 -2.08
CA GLU A 100 5.30 -3.23 -3.28
C GLU A 100 4.15 -2.64 -4.10
N GLY A 101 4.39 -2.30 -5.36
CA GLY A 101 3.35 -1.71 -6.23
C GLY A 101 2.87 -0.32 -5.80
N ASP A 102 3.51 0.30 -4.80
CA ASP A 102 3.26 1.70 -4.42
C ASP A 102 3.81 2.65 -5.50
N ILE A 103 3.18 3.81 -5.67
CA ILE A 103 3.70 4.90 -6.51
C ILE A 103 4.20 6.06 -5.65
N MET A 104 5.41 6.51 -5.97
CA MET A 104 6.06 7.63 -5.32
C MET A 104 5.98 8.86 -6.22
N VAL A 105 5.35 9.93 -5.74
CA VAL A 105 5.08 11.14 -6.51
C VAL A 105 5.77 12.33 -5.86
N ASN A 106 6.21 13.30 -6.68
CA ASN A 106 6.87 14.53 -6.24
C ASN A 106 8.18 14.28 -5.46
N GLY A 107 8.96 13.29 -5.88
CA GLY A 107 10.23 12.93 -5.26
C GLY A 107 10.09 12.16 -3.94
N ALA A 108 8.89 11.67 -3.61
CA ALA A 108 8.71 10.76 -2.49
C ALA A 108 9.63 9.53 -2.65
N PHE A 109 10.08 8.96 -1.54
CA PHE A 109 10.75 7.67 -1.55
C PHE A 109 10.48 6.91 -0.26
N PHE A 110 10.53 5.59 -0.34
CA PHE A 110 10.37 4.69 0.79
C PHE A 110 11.69 3.98 1.03
N VAL A 111 12.17 3.97 2.28
CA VAL A 111 13.38 3.24 2.65
C VAL A 111 12.95 1.89 3.23
N PRO A 112 13.10 0.76 2.51
CA PRO A 112 12.77 -0.56 3.03
C PRO A 112 13.85 -1.08 4.00
N SER A 113 13.50 -2.09 4.80
CA SER A 113 14.42 -2.74 5.75
C SER A 113 14.02 -4.19 6.04
N GLY A 114 14.89 -4.94 6.72
CA GLY A 114 14.69 -6.35 7.04
C GLY A 114 14.95 -7.28 5.85
N ALA A 115 14.53 -8.53 5.99
CA ALA A 115 14.92 -9.61 5.08
C ALA A 115 14.27 -9.55 3.67
N GLY A 116 13.41 -8.56 3.40
CA GLY A 116 12.65 -8.42 2.14
C GLY A 116 11.56 -9.47 1.91
N MET A 117 11.84 -10.74 2.21
CA MET A 117 10.94 -11.90 2.10
C MET A 117 10.76 -12.59 3.46
N SER A 118 10.14 -11.90 4.41
CA SER A 118 9.82 -12.44 5.73
C SER A 118 8.48 -13.15 5.73
N THR A 119 8.40 -14.33 6.34
CA THR A 119 7.11 -15.04 6.58
C THR A 119 6.16 -14.22 7.46
N GLN A 120 6.68 -13.23 8.18
CA GLN A 120 5.90 -12.29 8.98
C GLN A 120 4.94 -11.45 8.14
N TYR A 121 5.24 -11.21 6.85
CA TYR A 121 4.34 -10.48 5.97
C TYR A 121 3.02 -11.22 5.72
N ALA A 122 2.95 -12.54 5.91
CA ALA A 122 1.68 -13.26 5.87
C ALA A 122 0.69 -12.78 6.95
N LYS A 123 1.18 -12.34 8.11
CA LYS A 123 0.37 -11.71 9.17
C LYS A 123 0.11 -10.21 8.92
N ALA A 124 0.94 -9.58 8.10
CA ALA A 124 0.78 -8.20 7.64
C ALA A 124 0.14 -8.14 6.24
N SER A 125 -0.66 -9.14 5.87
CA SER A 125 -1.41 -9.20 4.61
C SER A 125 -2.81 -9.69 4.91
N SER A 126 -3.81 -9.01 4.35
CA SER A 126 -5.22 -9.26 4.66
C SER A 126 -6.12 -9.24 3.44
N ILE A 127 -5.77 -8.44 2.43
CA ILE A 127 -6.48 -8.31 1.16
C ILE A 127 -5.46 -8.24 0.03
N GLU A 128 -5.85 -8.63 -1.17
CA GLU A 128 -4.98 -8.46 -2.33
C GLU A 128 -4.92 -6.98 -2.75
N PRO A 129 -3.71 -6.43 -2.96
CA PRO A 129 -3.57 -5.05 -3.40
C PRO A 129 -4.08 -4.88 -4.83
N LYS A 130 -4.93 -3.87 -5.04
CA LYS A 130 -5.32 -3.43 -6.38
C LYS A 130 -4.21 -2.58 -7.01
N SER A 131 -4.21 -2.50 -8.33
CA SER A 131 -3.31 -1.59 -9.06
C SER A 131 -3.47 -0.15 -8.56
N VAL A 132 -2.35 0.50 -8.27
CA VAL A 132 -2.31 1.91 -7.84
C VAL A 132 -2.89 2.87 -8.88
N ALA A 133 -3.02 2.45 -10.14
CA ALA A 133 -3.73 3.22 -11.18
C ALA A 133 -5.21 3.47 -10.83
N LEU A 134 -5.81 2.64 -9.97
CA LEU A 134 -7.20 2.79 -9.53
C LEU A 134 -7.34 3.63 -8.25
N ILE A 135 -6.24 4.16 -7.69
CA ILE A 135 -6.21 4.75 -6.35
C ILE A 135 -7.24 5.86 -6.18
N GLU A 136 -7.40 6.73 -7.17
CA GLU A 136 -8.36 7.83 -7.15
C GLU A 136 -9.80 7.32 -7.07
N ARG A 137 -10.13 6.28 -7.85
CA ARG A 137 -11.47 5.68 -7.88
C ARG A 137 -11.79 4.96 -6.58
N ILE A 138 -10.85 4.17 -6.04
CA ILE A 138 -11.08 3.36 -4.85
C ILE A 138 -11.04 4.17 -3.54
N THR A 139 -10.50 5.40 -3.58
CA THR A 139 -10.51 6.34 -2.45
C THR A 139 -11.45 7.55 -2.67
N ALA A 140 -12.22 7.58 -3.77
CA ALA A 140 -13.10 8.71 -4.11
C ALA A 140 -14.19 8.98 -3.07
N ASN A 141 -14.65 7.93 -2.41
CA ASN A 141 -15.71 7.99 -1.39
C ASN A 141 -15.15 7.83 0.02
N ALA A 142 -13.84 8.09 0.22
CA ALA A 142 -13.26 8.11 1.55
C ALA A 142 -13.89 9.25 2.37
N GLY A 143 -14.38 8.93 3.56
CA GLY A 143 -15.08 9.89 4.43
C GLY A 143 -16.51 9.46 4.72
N VAL A 144 -17.37 10.44 4.97
CA VAL A 144 -18.79 10.21 5.26
C VAL A 144 -19.52 9.79 4.00
N PHE A 145 -20.51 8.90 4.12
CA PHE A 145 -21.26 8.42 2.97
C PHE A 145 -22.05 9.56 2.29
N GLY A 146 -22.01 9.60 0.96
CA GLY A 146 -22.76 10.57 0.14
C GLY A 146 -22.04 11.89 -0.16
N ASP A 147 -20.85 12.13 0.40
CA ASP A 147 -20.03 13.30 0.10
C ASP A 147 -18.71 12.85 -0.59
N PRO A 148 -18.55 13.10 -1.90
CA PRO A 148 -17.32 12.74 -2.60
C PRO A 148 -16.12 13.53 -2.06
N ARG A 149 -14.95 12.88 -1.98
CA ARG A 149 -13.68 13.48 -1.53
C ARG A 149 -13.35 14.82 -2.23
N GLU A 150 -13.76 15.00 -3.49
CA GLU A 150 -13.46 16.18 -4.32
C GLU A 150 -14.66 17.11 -4.57
N SER A 151 -15.66 17.14 -3.67
CA SER A 151 -16.80 18.07 -3.83
C SER A 151 -16.44 19.57 -3.64
N SER A 152 -15.18 19.91 -3.35
CA SER A 152 -14.69 21.28 -3.26
C SER A 152 -13.71 21.60 -4.40
N ARG A 153 -14.26 21.92 -5.58
CA ARG A 153 -13.51 22.62 -6.64
C ARG A 153 -13.01 23.97 -6.09
N VAL A 154 -11.70 24.03 -5.85
CA VAL A 154 -10.76 25.10 -6.23
C VAL A 154 -11.37 26.51 -6.41
N THR A 155 -11.24 27.35 -5.38
CA THR A 155 -11.01 28.79 -5.57
C THR A 155 -9.51 29.01 -5.49
N SER A 156 -8.85 29.17 -6.63
CA SER A 156 -7.47 29.66 -6.69
C SER A 156 -7.44 31.14 -6.25
N PRO A 157 -6.52 31.58 -5.38
CA PRO A 157 -6.37 32.98 -5.01
C PRO A 157 -5.42 33.67 -6.00
N ASP A 158 -5.91 34.01 -7.20
CA ASP A 158 -5.43 35.15 -8.02
C ASP A 158 -6.13 35.11 -9.40
N ASP A 159 -7.17 35.91 -9.57
CA ASP A 159 -7.39 36.69 -10.79
C ASP A 159 -8.42 37.79 -10.46
N GLY A 160 -7.97 39.04 -10.49
CA GLY A 160 -8.81 40.17 -10.20
C GLY A 160 -9.56 40.63 -11.44
N THR A 161 -10.89 40.48 -11.49
CA THR A 161 -11.82 41.55 -11.89
C THR A 161 -13.30 41.16 -11.71
N ILE A 162 -14.07 42.18 -11.35
CA ILE A 162 -15.48 42.29 -10.93
C ILE A 162 -16.51 41.72 -11.92
N THR A 163 -17.56 41.04 -11.43
CA THR A 163 -18.99 41.43 -11.68
C THR A 163 -19.95 40.80 -10.66
N ASP A 164 -20.72 41.70 -10.04
CA ASP A 164 -21.92 41.50 -9.25
C ASP A 164 -22.98 40.63 -9.97
N GLY A 165 -23.74 39.86 -9.18
CA GLY A 165 -24.73 38.92 -9.70
C GLY A 165 -25.27 37.97 -8.63
N GLY A 166 -25.75 38.52 -7.52
CA GLY A 166 -26.52 37.75 -6.55
C GLY A 166 -27.74 37.08 -7.20
N SER A 167 -27.82 35.76 -7.12
CA SER A 167 -29.05 35.01 -7.31
C SER A 167 -29.15 33.93 -6.25
N THR A 168 -29.92 34.23 -5.21
CA THR A 168 -30.53 33.24 -4.34
C THR A 168 -31.49 32.39 -5.17
N THR A 169 -31.19 31.10 -5.33
CA THR A 169 -32.19 30.11 -5.73
C THR A 169 -32.26 29.01 -4.67
N SER A 170 -33.22 29.21 -3.77
CA SER A 170 -33.95 28.15 -3.10
C SER A 170 -34.78 27.36 -4.14
N GLY A 171 -34.80 26.04 -4.01
CA GLY A 171 -35.65 25.13 -4.80
C GLY A 171 -35.15 23.70 -4.63
N SER A 172 -35.56 23.02 -3.56
CA SER A 172 -36.72 22.10 -3.52
C SER A 172 -36.54 20.85 -4.38
N GLY A 173 -36.69 19.70 -3.71
CA GLY A 173 -36.49 18.38 -4.27
C GLY A 173 -37.46 17.98 -5.38
N GLY A 174 -37.06 16.93 -6.08
CA GLY A 174 -37.85 16.21 -7.06
C GLY A 174 -37.16 14.90 -7.42
N SER A 175 -37.66 13.79 -6.88
CA SER A 175 -37.35 12.45 -7.36
C SER A 175 -38.03 12.19 -8.70
N ASN A 176 -37.28 11.72 -9.69
CA ASN A 176 -37.57 10.53 -10.51
C ASN A 176 -36.64 10.49 -11.73
N GLY A 177 -35.82 9.44 -11.80
CA GLY A 177 -34.97 9.15 -12.96
C GLY A 177 -34.59 7.68 -12.93
N LYS A 178 -35.44 6.86 -13.56
CA LYS A 178 -35.31 5.42 -13.77
C LYS A 178 -34.06 5.14 -14.61
N GLY A 179 -33.13 4.36 -14.08
CA GLY A 179 -31.98 3.80 -14.80
C GLY A 179 -31.41 2.64 -13.99
N ASN A 180 -31.27 1.48 -14.63
CA ASN A 180 -30.81 0.21 -14.04
C ASN A 180 -29.49 0.38 -13.26
N ASP A 181 -29.53 0.20 -11.94
CA ASP A 181 -28.36 0.10 -11.06
C ASP A 181 -28.33 -1.26 -10.32
N ASP A 182 -28.97 -2.26 -10.90
CA ASP A 182 -28.77 -3.66 -10.60
C ASP A 182 -27.40 -4.09 -11.19
N ASP A 183 -26.40 -4.17 -10.31
CA ASP A 183 -25.22 -5.09 -10.37
C ASP A 183 -23.82 -4.46 -10.16
N TYR A 184 -23.69 -3.15 -9.89
CA TYR A 184 -22.35 -2.55 -9.72
C TYR A 184 -21.60 -3.06 -8.46
N PHE A 185 -22.29 -3.20 -7.33
CA PHE A 185 -21.69 -3.74 -6.10
C PHE A 185 -21.47 -5.25 -6.14
N GLY A 186 -22.27 -5.97 -6.92
CA GLY A 186 -22.13 -7.42 -7.13
C GLY A 186 -20.83 -7.80 -7.83
N MET A 187 -20.38 -6.97 -8.78
CA MET A 187 -19.10 -7.20 -9.50
C MET A 187 -17.85 -6.87 -8.67
N ILE A 188 -17.95 -6.00 -7.65
CA ILE A 188 -16.79 -5.58 -6.84
C ILE A 188 -16.57 -6.47 -5.61
N PHE A 189 -17.64 -6.97 -5.01
CA PHE A 189 -17.59 -7.74 -3.76
C PHE A 189 -18.07 -9.19 -3.89
N GLY A 190 -18.63 -9.57 -5.05
CA GLY A 190 -19.07 -10.93 -5.32
C GLY A 190 -17.92 -11.85 -5.72
N ASN A 191 -17.06 -12.21 -4.78
CA ASN A 191 -16.23 -13.40 -4.92
C ASN A 191 -16.23 -14.19 -3.60
N GLY A 192 -17.24 -15.04 -3.45
CA GLY A 192 -17.12 -16.24 -2.63
C GLY A 192 -16.19 -17.22 -3.34
N ALA A 193 -14.89 -16.95 -3.33
CA ALA A 193 -13.89 -17.88 -3.85
C ALA A 193 -13.33 -18.68 -2.67
N GLY A 194 -13.56 -20.00 -2.69
CA GLY A 194 -12.79 -20.95 -1.90
C GLY A 194 -11.28 -20.85 -2.23
N PRO A 195 -10.41 -21.50 -1.45
CA PRO A 195 -8.96 -21.31 -1.54
C PRO A 195 -8.48 -21.58 -2.97
N SER A 196 -7.99 -20.54 -3.63
CA SER A 196 -7.38 -20.65 -4.96
C SER A 196 -6.04 -21.37 -4.82
N SER A 197 -5.97 -22.55 -5.43
CA SER A 197 -4.76 -23.32 -5.63
C SER A 197 -3.68 -22.44 -6.26
N SER A 198 -2.55 -22.32 -5.58
CA SER A 198 -1.34 -21.71 -6.11
C SER A 198 -1.00 -22.34 -7.46
N SER A 199 -0.75 -21.49 -8.46
CA SER A 199 -0.15 -21.87 -9.75
C SER A 199 1.19 -22.56 -9.49
N SER A 200 1.12 -23.88 -9.35
CA SER A 200 2.22 -24.77 -9.00
C SER A 200 3.08 -25.15 -10.21
N SER A 201 2.73 -24.67 -11.41
CA SER A 201 3.43 -25.07 -12.64
C SER A 201 4.89 -24.60 -12.66
N ASN A 202 5.18 -23.38 -12.16
CA ASN A 202 6.55 -22.87 -12.14
C ASN A 202 7.43 -23.50 -11.05
N THR A 203 6.84 -23.91 -9.91
CA THR A 203 7.57 -24.56 -8.82
C THR A 203 7.84 -26.04 -9.11
N ILE A 204 6.91 -26.72 -9.80
CA ILE A 204 7.12 -28.11 -10.25
C ILE A 204 8.22 -28.16 -11.31
N PHE A 205 8.25 -27.23 -12.26
CA PHE A 205 9.28 -27.21 -13.30
C PHE A 205 10.68 -26.99 -12.71
N LEU A 206 10.82 -26.06 -11.78
CA LEU A 206 12.09 -25.76 -11.12
C LEU A 206 12.58 -26.93 -10.26
N SER A 207 11.67 -27.59 -9.54
CA SER A 207 12.02 -28.76 -8.72
C SER A 207 12.43 -29.98 -9.56
N LEU A 208 11.74 -30.23 -10.68
CA LEU A 208 12.13 -31.29 -11.63
C LEU A 208 13.49 -30.99 -12.29
N LEU A 209 13.77 -29.73 -12.64
CA LEU A 209 15.06 -29.32 -13.21
C LEU A 209 16.21 -29.56 -12.22
N ILE A 210 16.02 -29.19 -10.93
CA ILE A 210 17.03 -29.40 -9.89
C ILE A 210 17.29 -30.89 -9.65
N ILE A 211 16.23 -31.71 -9.58
CA ILE A 211 16.35 -33.16 -9.42
C ILE A 211 17.08 -33.79 -10.61
N PHE A 212 16.79 -33.34 -11.83
CA PHE A 212 17.47 -33.81 -13.04
C PHE A 212 18.97 -33.49 -13.02
N ILE A 213 19.34 -32.25 -12.66
CA ILE A 213 20.74 -31.83 -12.53
C ILE A 213 21.46 -32.66 -11.45
N LEU A 214 20.84 -32.88 -10.29
CA LEU A 214 21.40 -33.72 -9.23
C LEU A 214 21.55 -35.18 -9.66
N TYR A 215 20.58 -35.73 -10.39
CA TYR A 215 20.63 -37.11 -10.88
C TYR A 215 21.77 -37.30 -11.89
N VAL A 216 21.94 -36.37 -12.82
CA VAL A 216 23.01 -36.42 -13.83
C VAL A 216 24.38 -36.26 -13.18
N THR A 217 24.54 -35.30 -12.27
CA THR A 217 25.82 -35.07 -11.56
C THR A 217 26.24 -36.26 -10.70
N THR A 218 25.28 -36.95 -10.07
CA THR A 218 25.55 -38.10 -9.19
C THR A 218 25.87 -39.37 -9.97
N ASN A 219 25.16 -39.64 -11.08
CA ASN A 219 25.30 -40.89 -11.82
C ASN A 219 26.33 -40.85 -12.95
N HIS A 220 26.70 -39.66 -13.43
CA HIS A 220 27.60 -39.50 -14.58
C HIS A 220 28.91 -38.78 -14.26
N GLY A 221 29.26 -38.62 -12.99
CA GLY A 221 30.61 -38.24 -12.56
C GLY A 221 31.14 -36.97 -13.24
N GLY A 222 30.65 -35.80 -12.83
CA GLY A 222 31.37 -34.53 -13.01
C GLY A 222 31.62 -34.03 -14.44
N ALA A 223 30.85 -34.46 -15.45
CA ALA A 223 30.87 -33.78 -16.75
C ALA A 223 30.08 -32.46 -16.66
N LEU A 224 30.80 -31.34 -16.48
CA LEU A 224 30.27 -29.98 -16.58
C LEU A 224 29.50 -29.83 -17.90
N LEU A 225 28.17 -29.77 -17.82
CA LEU A 225 27.36 -29.23 -18.90
C LEU A 225 27.75 -27.75 -19.03
N SER A 226 28.52 -27.44 -20.06
CA SER A 226 28.90 -26.08 -20.41
C SER A 226 27.66 -25.19 -20.46
N LEU A 227 27.79 -23.98 -19.93
CA LEU A 227 26.76 -22.95 -19.81
C LEU A 227 26.02 -22.48 -21.11
N PRO A 228 26.36 -22.81 -22.38
CA PRO A 228 25.64 -22.21 -23.52
C PRO A 228 24.21 -22.69 -23.73
N LEU A 229 23.79 -23.84 -23.17
CA LEU A 229 22.48 -24.41 -23.51
C LEU A 229 21.31 -23.87 -22.66
N LEU A 230 21.58 -23.21 -21.53
CA LEU A 230 20.54 -22.75 -20.60
C LEU A 230 19.84 -21.46 -21.04
N LEU A 231 20.39 -20.74 -22.03
CA LEU A 231 19.87 -19.44 -22.49
C LEU A 231 18.90 -19.52 -23.69
N THR A 232 18.53 -20.72 -24.15
CA THR A 232 17.64 -20.90 -25.32
C THR A 232 16.22 -21.37 -24.99
N LEU A 233 15.88 -21.47 -23.70
CA LEU A 233 14.57 -21.96 -23.24
C LEU A 233 13.86 -21.04 -22.21
N LEU A 234 14.25 -19.75 -22.20
CA LEU A 234 13.50 -18.66 -21.59
C LEU A 234 12.80 -17.84 -22.68
#